data_AF-A0A7X8GDV5-F1
#
_entry.id   AF-A0A7X8GDV5-F1
#
_cell.length_a   1.000
_cell.length_b   1.000
_cell.length_c   1.000
_cell.angle_alpha   90.00
_cell.angle_beta   90.00
_cell.angle_gamma   90.00
#
_symmetry.space_group_name_H-M   'P 1'
#
loop_
_entity.id
_entity.type
_entity.pdbx_description
1 polymer ?
#
loop_
_entity_poly.entity_id
_entity_poly.type
_entity_poly.pdbx_seq_one_letter_code
_entity_poly.pdbx_strand_id
1 'polypeptide(L)'
;MLLAYENYSEYFDSISWNIPESDSEHADLLKEIRWNLDWMLSMQDPADGGVYNKTTEAHFSATRMPHEIKSPRYVVAKGTAATLGYAAVMAMTYRIYKNIDSVFAQTCLKSAEHAWDWAQKNPNIAYVNPRAEQGFPAITTGGYGDNYFDDEKTWAAAELLIATKNETKYGNHINVTTQYNVPNWRHVGMLGLYSLYNNRSHIQKHVDIQSVKNTILVKAKELQHIQLHENPYQVAAVDFAWGSNGIMANQAVLFLYAYTITKDYQYFNAALSCYDYILGRNATEYCFVTGFGGKHTNNIHHRISGANGIKEAVPGFVAGGPNGGNKRDCFGNYSRFAAKAYVDTYCSFTTNEVAINWQAPLTYVAHAIKAEYDIWKQSLNKDYSVCHPHSIIFNHPKTKSTISIVSNSQWKIISNNSWLHIDKKEGIGNQTIQIQCKEQNVADSIRTGYFDIYTHNTFTQRVLVTQKNKRSKFRIEAENYSNMQGVQTEPTTDIGGGVNVGWIHNDDFMEYEIYFPYTGTYNILYRIACFNNVGSLYLSENETVFSHITIAPTSGWQSWETISDSAFFTEGFHTIKLNVLEGGFNLNYIDFHFISKENNHTNKHISDFLKEIQID
;
A
#
# COMPACT_ATOMS: atom_id res chain seq x y z
N MET A 1 2.70 1.11 19.67
CA MET A 1 3.14 2.18 20.61
C MET A 1 4.57 1.95 21.09
N LEU A 2 4.90 0.85 21.77
CA LEU A 2 6.30 0.55 22.15
C LEU A 2 7.28 0.60 20.96
N LEU A 3 6.89 0.04 19.79
CA LEU A 3 7.70 0.15 18.56
C LEU A 3 7.88 1.59 18.06
N ALA A 4 6.88 2.46 18.26
CA ALA A 4 6.99 3.86 17.87
C ALA A 4 8.07 4.55 18.71
N TYR A 5 8.05 4.31 20.03
CA TYR A 5 9.10 4.80 20.92
C TYR A 5 10.47 4.21 20.57
N GLU A 6 10.57 2.89 20.37
CA GLU A 6 11.85 2.24 20.01
C GLU A 6 12.47 2.82 18.73
N ASN A 7 11.65 3.17 17.73
CA ASN A 7 12.13 3.68 16.45
C ASN A 7 12.40 5.19 16.46
N TYR A 8 11.74 5.95 17.34
CA TYR A 8 11.74 7.41 17.33
C TYR A 8 11.84 8.01 18.73
N SER A 9 12.64 7.42 19.63
CA SER A 9 12.70 7.83 21.05
C SER A 9 13.06 9.30 21.22
N GLU A 10 14.08 9.80 20.51
CA GLU A 10 14.50 11.21 20.58
C GLU A 10 13.36 12.18 20.24
N TYR A 11 12.49 11.81 19.29
CA TYR A 11 11.32 12.60 18.93
C TYR A 11 10.28 12.58 20.06
N PHE A 12 9.98 11.40 20.63
CA PHE A 12 9.00 11.28 21.71
C PHE A 12 9.48 11.89 23.03
N ASP A 13 10.78 11.86 23.31
CA ASP A 13 11.39 12.51 24.48
C ASP A 13 11.33 14.05 24.36
N SER A 14 11.16 14.59 23.15
CA SER A 14 11.10 16.04 22.89
C SER A 14 9.69 16.64 22.95
N ILE A 15 8.64 15.81 22.98
CA ILE A 15 7.25 16.27 22.96
C ILE A 15 6.57 15.99 24.29
N SER A 16 5.68 16.90 24.68
CA SER A 16 4.77 16.69 25.81
C SER A 16 3.32 16.83 25.33
N TRP A 17 2.47 15.97 25.86
CA TRP A 17 1.03 15.88 25.64
C TRP A 17 0.21 16.42 26.82
N ASN A 18 0.89 16.83 27.90
CA ASN A 18 0.26 17.40 29.09
C ASN A 18 -0.80 16.45 29.69
N ILE A 19 -0.39 15.20 29.91
CA ILE A 19 -1.17 14.17 30.60
C ILE A 19 -0.93 14.27 32.11
N PRO A 20 -1.78 13.68 32.97
CA PRO A 20 -1.62 13.75 34.43
C PRO A 20 -0.24 13.27 34.93
N GLU A 21 0.38 12.33 34.23
CA GLU A 21 1.67 11.72 34.53
C GLU A 21 2.87 12.46 33.92
N SER A 22 2.66 13.59 33.22
CA SER A 22 3.72 14.33 32.56
C SER A 22 4.79 14.82 33.53
N ASP A 23 6.05 14.56 33.18
CA ASP A 23 7.24 15.06 33.87
C ASP A 23 8.32 15.52 32.87
N SER A 24 9.43 16.05 33.38
CA SER A 24 10.54 16.54 32.54
C SER A 24 11.56 15.46 32.17
N GLU A 25 11.41 14.24 32.67
CA GLU A 25 12.43 13.18 32.60
C GLU A 25 12.09 12.09 31.58
N HIS A 26 10.81 11.83 31.33
CA HIS A 26 10.37 10.69 30.52
C HIS A 26 9.27 11.09 29.52
N ALA A 27 9.32 10.50 28.33
CA ALA A 27 8.29 10.72 27.30
C ALA A 27 6.88 10.37 27.79
N ASP A 28 5.92 11.27 27.53
CA ASP A 28 4.50 11.07 27.84
C ASP A 28 3.92 9.81 27.19
N LEU A 29 4.43 9.43 26.00
CA LEU A 29 4.05 8.17 25.35
C LEU A 29 4.34 6.96 26.24
N LEU A 30 5.48 6.94 26.95
CA LEU A 30 5.79 5.84 27.84
C LEU A 30 4.87 5.83 29.05
N LYS A 31 4.53 6.99 29.62
CA LYS A 31 3.57 7.06 30.73
C LYS A 31 2.19 6.51 30.33
N GLU A 32 1.70 6.89 29.15
CA GLU A 32 0.43 6.36 28.61
C GLU A 32 0.50 4.84 28.36
N ILE A 33 1.63 4.34 27.85
CA ILE A 33 1.85 2.90 27.70
C ILE A 33 1.86 2.22 29.07
N ARG A 34 2.50 2.81 30.08
CA ARG A 34 2.60 2.27 31.44
C ARG A 34 1.22 2.03 32.06
N TRP A 35 0.28 2.95 31.86
CA TRP A 35 -1.10 2.81 32.31
C TRP A 35 -1.73 1.48 31.84
N ASN A 36 -1.58 1.14 30.56
CA ASN A 36 -2.08 -0.13 30.03
C ASN A 36 -1.25 -1.35 30.50
N LEU A 37 0.07 -1.20 30.64
CA LEU A 37 0.94 -2.30 31.10
C LEU A 37 0.65 -2.71 32.54
N ASP A 38 0.35 -1.77 33.43
CA ASP A 38 -0.03 -2.06 34.81
C ASP A 38 -1.34 -2.87 34.85
N TRP A 39 -2.32 -2.55 33.98
CA TRP A 39 -3.50 -3.38 33.82
C TRP A 39 -3.16 -4.77 33.26
N MET A 40 -2.33 -4.86 32.21
CA MET A 40 -1.94 -6.15 31.63
C MET A 40 -1.26 -7.05 32.67
N LEU A 41 -0.38 -6.52 33.52
CA LEU A 41 0.25 -7.30 34.61
C LEU A 41 -0.79 -7.91 35.55
N SER A 42 -1.89 -7.19 35.84
CA SER A 42 -2.99 -7.70 36.67
C SER A 42 -3.81 -8.81 35.99
N MET A 43 -3.65 -9.01 34.68
CA MET A 43 -4.36 -10.03 33.89
C MET A 43 -3.62 -11.37 33.82
N GLN A 44 -2.40 -11.47 34.34
CA GLN A 44 -1.69 -12.73 34.46
C GLN A 44 -2.11 -13.46 35.74
N ASP A 45 -2.45 -14.75 35.61
CA ASP A 45 -2.71 -15.61 36.76
C ASP A 45 -1.39 -15.85 37.53
N PRO A 46 -1.27 -15.41 38.79
CA PRO A 46 -0.03 -15.54 39.55
C PRO A 46 0.31 -17.00 39.90
N ALA A 47 -0.67 -17.92 39.85
CA ALA A 47 -0.46 -19.30 40.23
C ALA A 47 0.23 -20.13 39.14
N ASP A 48 -0.02 -19.83 37.86
CA ASP A 48 0.48 -20.64 36.74
C ASP A 48 1.05 -19.87 35.55
N GLY A 49 0.90 -18.55 35.51
CA GLY A 49 1.49 -17.67 34.49
C GLY A 49 0.65 -17.48 33.24
N GLY A 50 -0.48 -18.19 33.09
CA GLY A 50 -1.39 -18.01 31.97
C GLY A 50 -2.16 -16.69 32.07
N VAL A 51 -2.58 -16.14 30.94
CA VAL A 51 -3.18 -14.80 30.89
C VAL A 51 -4.64 -14.88 30.48
N TYR A 52 -5.49 -14.19 31.24
CA TYR A 52 -6.92 -14.10 30.94
C TYR A 52 -7.15 -13.25 29.69
N ASN A 53 -8.05 -13.68 28.81
CA ASN A 53 -8.26 -13.05 27.51
C ASN A 53 -8.84 -11.62 27.61
N LYS A 54 -9.69 -11.35 28.61
CA LYS A 54 -10.31 -10.03 28.80
C LYS A 54 -10.94 -9.87 30.17
N THR A 55 -11.21 -8.62 30.54
CA THR A 55 -12.12 -8.25 31.64
C THR A 55 -13.32 -7.49 31.08
N THR A 56 -14.53 -7.95 31.39
CA THR A 56 -15.76 -7.43 30.76
C THR A 56 -16.97 -7.61 31.66
N GLU A 57 -18.04 -6.84 31.44
CA GLU A 57 -19.38 -7.28 31.83
C GLU A 57 -19.80 -8.52 31.02
N ALA A 58 -20.85 -9.24 31.46
CA ALA A 58 -21.36 -10.40 30.73
C ALA A 58 -21.92 -10.05 29.34
N HIS A 59 -22.55 -8.88 29.24
CA HIS A 59 -23.19 -8.37 28.03
C HIS A 59 -22.79 -6.91 27.82
N PHE A 60 -22.91 -6.42 26.58
CA PHE A 60 -22.66 -5.02 26.29
C PHE A 60 -23.66 -4.13 27.04
N SER A 61 -23.14 -3.19 27.83
CA SER A 61 -23.95 -2.16 28.47
C SER A 61 -24.56 -1.18 27.48
N ALA A 62 -25.68 -0.59 27.90
CA ALA A 62 -26.29 0.57 27.26
C ALA A 62 -25.33 1.76 27.20
N THR A 63 -25.66 2.75 26.38
CA THR A 63 -24.89 3.99 26.26
C THR A 63 -25.05 4.84 27.52
N ARG A 64 -24.07 4.75 28.42
CA ARG A 64 -24.01 5.44 29.71
C ARG A 64 -22.57 5.82 30.04
N MET A 65 -22.40 6.75 30.96
CA MET A 65 -21.07 7.13 31.42
C MET A 65 -20.45 5.99 32.25
N PRO A 66 -19.12 5.76 32.17
CA PRO A 66 -18.48 4.63 32.84
C PRO A 66 -18.76 4.52 34.34
N HIS A 67 -18.85 5.65 35.04
CA HIS A 67 -19.11 5.68 36.49
C HIS A 67 -20.54 5.26 36.87
N GLU A 68 -21.46 5.21 35.91
CA GLU A 68 -22.86 4.79 36.12
C GLU A 68 -23.04 3.26 35.97
N ILE A 69 -22.07 2.58 35.38
CA ILE A 69 -22.10 1.12 35.21
C ILE A 69 -21.73 0.45 36.53
N LYS A 70 -22.67 -0.27 37.14
CA LYS A 70 -22.52 -0.95 38.45
C LYS A 70 -22.57 -2.47 38.37
N SER A 71 -22.79 -3.01 37.18
CA SER A 71 -22.82 -4.44 36.89
C SER A 71 -21.46 -5.09 37.18
N PRO A 72 -21.45 -6.37 37.61
CA PRO A 72 -20.21 -7.10 37.81
C PRO A 72 -19.37 -7.19 36.53
N ARG A 73 -18.05 -7.10 36.70
CA ARG A 73 -17.07 -7.43 35.66
C ARG A 73 -16.43 -8.77 35.97
N TYR A 74 -16.19 -9.54 34.92
CA TYR A 74 -15.63 -10.87 34.95
C TYR A 74 -14.27 -10.85 34.25
N VAL A 75 -13.29 -11.49 34.87
CA VAL A 75 -12.04 -11.86 34.21
C VAL A 75 -12.30 -13.19 33.51
N VAL A 76 -12.17 -13.22 32.18
CA VAL A 76 -12.72 -14.29 31.35
C VAL A 76 -11.61 -15.11 30.73
N ALA A 77 -11.58 -16.40 31.09
CA ALA A 77 -10.84 -17.54 30.54
C ALA A 77 -9.42 -17.27 29.98
N LYS A 78 -8.47 -18.15 30.32
CA LYS A 78 -7.11 -18.07 29.76
C LYS A 78 -7.07 -18.66 28.35
N GLY A 79 -6.16 -18.14 27.53
CA GLY A 79 -5.98 -18.60 26.16
C GLY A 79 -4.53 -18.47 25.68
N THR A 80 -4.13 -19.31 24.74
CA THR A 80 -2.75 -19.36 24.25
C THR A 80 -2.35 -18.06 23.54
N ALA A 81 -3.20 -17.54 22.65
CA ALA A 81 -2.94 -16.28 21.95
C ALA A 81 -2.74 -15.09 22.91
N ALA A 82 -3.64 -14.92 23.89
CA ALA A 82 -3.54 -13.86 24.89
C ALA A 82 -2.25 -13.97 25.72
N THR A 83 -1.88 -15.20 26.09
CA THR A 83 -0.68 -15.46 26.90
C THR A 83 0.61 -15.20 26.12
N LEU A 84 0.69 -15.62 24.86
CA LEU A 84 1.86 -15.36 24.00
C LEU A 84 1.97 -13.88 23.62
N GLY A 85 0.86 -13.23 23.25
CA GLY A 85 0.85 -11.78 22.98
C GLY A 85 1.28 -10.97 24.21
N TYR A 86 0.82 -11.35 25.41
CA TYR A 86 1.30 -10.78 26.66
C TYR A 86 2.80 -10.99 26.87
N ALA A 87 3.31 -12.21 26.65
CA ALA A 87 4.74 -12.50 26.77
C ALA A 87 5.59 -11.61 25.84
N ALA A 88 5.14 -11.42 24.59
CA ALA A 88 5.79 -10.53 23.64
C ALA A 88 5.83 -9.07 24.14
N VAL A 89 4.69 -8.53 24.55
CA VAL A 89 4.59 -7.14 25.06
C VAL A 89 5.43 -6.92 26.31
N MET A 90 5.41 -7.87 27.26
CA MET A 90 6.18 -7.76 28.51
C MET A 90 7.69 -7.90 28.28
N ALA A 91 8.13 -8.75 27.37
CA ALA A 91 9.54 -8.85 26.96
C ALA A 91 10.02 -7.58 26.24
N MET A 92 9.20 -7.01 25.35
CA MET A 92 9.47 -5.71 24.73
C MET A 92 9.50 -4.58 25.77
N THR A 93 8.62 -4.62 26.77
CA THR A 93 8.59 -3.64 27.85
C THR A 93 9.89 -3.65 28.65
N TYR A 94 10.41 -4.83 29.01
CA TYR A 94 11.70 -4.94 29.70
C TYR A 94 12.81 -4.18 28.97
N ARG A 95 12.95 -4.36 27.65
CA ARG A 95 14.05 -3.72 26.91
C ARG A 95 13.97 -2.20 26.86
N ILE A 96 12.75 -1.64 26.85
CA ILE A 96 12.52 -0.19 26.81
C ILE A 96 12.65 0.41 28.22
N TYR A 97 12.08 -0.23 29.24
CA TYR A 97 12.01 0.35 30.58
C TYR A 97 13.22 0.06 31.47
N LYS A 98 14.13 -0.86 31.11
CA LYS A 98 15.25 -1.25 32.00
C LYS A 98 16.13 -0.08 32.48
N ASN A 99 16.22 0.99 31.69
CA ASN A 99 17.00 2.19 32.01
C ASN A 99 16.15 3.33 32.60
N ILE A 100 14.84 3.13 32.72
CA ILE A 100 13.83 4.10 33.19
C ILE A 100 13.32 3.66 34.56
N ASP A 101 12.83 2.43 34.65
CA ASP A 101 12.35 1.77 35.87
C ASP A 101 12.78 0.31 35.82
N SER A 102 13.97 0.04 36.34
CA SER A 102 14.60 -1.29 36.26
C SER A 102 13.84 -2.35 37.05
N VAL A 103 13.18 -1.97 38.15
CA VAL A 103 12.38 -2.89 38.97
C VAL A 103 11.14 -3.33 38.20
N PHE A 104 10.41 -2.37 37.62
CA PHE A 104 9.28 -2.68 36.76
C PHE A 104 9.67 -3.50 35.54
N ALA A 105 10.73 -3.08 34.84
CA ALA A 105 11.22 -3.80 33.66
C ALA A 105 11.53 -5.27 34.00
N GLN A 106 12.19 -5.52 35.13
CA GLN A 106 12.51 -6.86 35.58
C GLN A 106 11.26 -7.68 35.96
N THR A 107 10.25 -7.03 36.54
CA THR A 107 8.92 -7.65 36.77
C THR A 107 8.30 -8.08 35.46
N CYS A 108 8.26 -7.20 34.45
CA CYS A 108 7.76 -7.53 33.11
C CYS A 108 8.53 -8.70 32.49
N LEU A 109 9.86 -8.72 32.57
CA LEU A 109 10.64 -9.84 32.02
C LEU A 109 10.27 -11.17 32.67
N LYS A 110 10.19 -11.23 34.00
CA LYS A 110 9.80 -12.45 34.73
C LYS A 110 8.39 -12.90 34.35
N SER A 111 7.46 -11.96 34.26
CA SER A 111 6.09 -12.22 33.81
C SER A 111 6.04 -12.75 32.38
N ALA A 112 6.87 -12.23 31.47
CA ALA A 112 6.98 -12.71 30.10
C ALA A 112 7.46 -14.17 30.03
N GLU A 113 8.51 -14.51 30.79
CA GLU A 113 9.05 -15.88 30.85
C GLU A 113 8.02 -16.85 31.45
N HIS A 114 7.29 -16.44 32.48
CA HIS A 114 6.24 -17.27 33.08
C HIS A 114 5.07 -17.52 32.12
N ALA A 115 4.64 -16.49 31.39
CA ALA A 115 3.62 -16.61 30.35
C ALA A 115 4.06 -17.54 29.21
N TRP A 116 5.31 -17.39 28.76
CA TRP A 116 5.89 -18.31 27.77
C TRP A 116 5.86 -19.76 28.25
N ASP A 117 6.30 -20.02 29.48
CA ASP A 117 6.34 -21.36 30.05
C ASP A 117 4.93 -21.97 30.20
N TRP A 118 3.92 -21.16 30.53
CA TRP A 118 2.53 -21.59 30.51
C TRP A 118 2.06 -21.95 29.10
N ALA A 119 2.35 -21.11 28.11
CA ALA A 119 1.94 -21.34 26.72
C ALA A 119 2.63 -22.57 26.10
N GLN A 120 3.86 -22.90 26.49
CA GLN A 120 4.49 -24.16 26.05
C GLN A 120 3.77 -25.40 26.60
N LYS A 121 3.24 -25.33 27.82
CA LYS A 121 2.44 -26.43 28.43
C LYS A 121 1.01 -26.47 27.89
N ASN A 122 0.51 -25.33 27.41
CA ASN A 122 -0.85 -25.15 26.92
C ASN A 122 -0.85 -24.57 25.49
N PRO A 123 -0.30 -25.29 24.48
CA PRO A 123 -0.01 -24.71 23.17
C PRO A 123 -1.25 -24.49 22.29
N ASN A 124 -2.40 -25.07 22.62
CA ASN A 124 -3.59 -25.12 21.75
C ASN A 124 -4.89 -24.75 22.47
N ILE A 125 -4.86 -23.80 23.40
CA ILE A 125 -6.05 -23.33 24.13
C ILE A 125 -6.64 -22.12 23.39
N ALA A 126 -7.52 -22.41 22.43
CA ALA A 126 -8.29 -21.40 21.73
C ALA A 126 -9.32 -20.73 22.64
N TYR A 127 -9.40 -19.41 22.56
CA TYR A 127 -10.39 -18.65 23.29
C TYR A 127 -11.74 -18.68 22.57
N VAL A 128 -12.78 -19.03 23.31
CA VAL A 128 -14.17 -18.90 22.90
C VAL A 128 -14.92 -18.27 24.07
N ASN A 129 -15.86 -17.37 23.77
CA ASN A 129 -16.74 -16.81 24.79
C ASN A 129 -17.42 -17.95 25.57
N PRO A 130 -17.26 -18.00 26.92
CA PRO A 130 -17.84 -19.08 27.70
C PRO A 130 -19.36 -18.99 27.73
N ARG A 131 -19.99 -20.17 27.77
CA ARG A 131 -21.42 -20.33 28.05
C ARG A 131 -21.68 -20.12 29.55
N ALA A 132 -22.95 -19.97 29.92
CA ALA A 132 -23.32 -19.89 31.33
C ALA A 132 -23.00 -21.22 32.02
N GLU A 133 -22.18 -21.18 33.07
CA GLU A 133 -21.71 -22.36 33.78
C GLU A 133 -21.27 -21.99 35.21
N GLN A 134 -21.47 -22.90 36.18
CA GLN A 134 -20.97 -22.77 37.56
C GLN A 134 -21.31 -21.43 38.24
N GLY A 135 -22.51 -20.89 37.96
CA GLY A 135 -22.97 -19.61 38.51
C GLY A 135 -22.44 -18.37 37.79
N PHE A 136 -21.58 -18.53 36.78
CA PHE A 136 -21.15 -17.46 35.89
C PHE A 136 -22.12 -17.31 34.70
N PRO A 137 -22.44 -16.06 34.28
CA PRO A 137 -23.28 -15.83 33.11
C PRO A 137 -22.52 -16.15 31.81
N ALA A 138 -23.28 -16.38 30.73
CA ALA A 138 -22.69 -16.46 29.40
C ALA A 138 -22.08 -15.10 29.03
N ILE A 139 -20.89 -15.12 28.41
CA ILE A 139 -20.23 -13.90 27.94
C ILE A 139 -20.60 -13.67 26.48
N THR A 140 -21.05 -12.45 26.15
CA THR A 140 -21.50 -12.08 24.80
C THR A 140 -20.80 -10.82 24.26
N THR A 141 -19.85 -10.27 24.99
CA THR A 141 -19.01 -9.18 24.52
C THR A 141 -17.97 -9.66 23.50
N GLY A 142 -17.26 -8.73 22.85
CA GLY A 142 -16.36 -8.99 21.73
C GLY A 142 -15.47 -10.23 21.89
N GLY A 143 -15.51 -11.12 20.90
CA GLY A 143 -14.91 -12.45 21.02
C GLY A 143 -13.38 -12.47 20.94
N TYR A 144 -12.77 -11.72 20.02
CA TYR A 144 -11.31 -11.72 19.78
C TYR A 144 -10.70 -13.14 19.78
N GLY A 145 -11.41 -14.09 19.18
CA GLY A 145 -11.02 -15.49 19.16
C GLY A 145 -9.97 -15.75 18.10
N ASP A 146 -9.02 -16.63 18.43
CA ASP A 146 -8.04 -17.15 17.50
C ASP A 146 -7.77 -18.65 17.76
N ASN A 147 -7.40 -19.36 16.70
CA ASN A 147 -7.21 -20.81 16.67
C ASN A 147 -5.85 -21.22 16.10
N TYR A 148 -4.97 -20.27 15.75
CA TYR A 148 -3.69 -20.54 15.08
C TYR A 148 -2.59 -19.69 15.73
N PHE A 149 -1.77 -20.31 16.57
CA PHE A 149 -0.89 -19.56 17.49
C PHE A 149 0.57 -19.45 17.04
N ASP A 150 0.89 -19.87 15.82
CA ASP A 150 2.28 -19.95 15.34
C ASP A 150 2.91 -18.55 15.19
N ASP A 151 2.11 -17.55 14.84
CA ASP A 151 2.59 -16.19 14.68
C ASP A 151 2.66 -15.43 16.01
N GLU A 152 1.75 -15.66 16.98
CA GLU A 152 1.95 -15.22 18.37
C GLU A 152 3.19 -15.87 18.97
N LYS A 153 3.42 -17.15 18.71
CA LYS A 153 4.59 -17.89 19.20
C LYS A 153 5.88 -17.32 18.61
N THR A 154 5.88 -17.02 17.31
CA THR A 154 7.00 -16.36 16.64
C THR A 154 7.26 -14.98 17.23
N TRP A 155 6.22 -14.17 17.45
CA TRP A 155 6.37 -12.85 18.03
C TRP A 155 6.93 -12.92 19.46
N ALA A 156 6.33 -13.72 20.34
CA ALA A 156 6.79 -13.88 21.71
C ALA A 156 8.23 -14.41 21.80
N ALA A 157 8.58 -15.39 20.96
CA ALA A 157 9.94 -15.93 20.87
C ALA A 157 10.95 -14.87 20.42
N ALA A 158 10.61 -14.06 19.43
CA ALA A 158 11.46 -12.97 18.98
C ALA A 158 11.74 -11.97 20.10
N GLU A 159 10.70 -11.51 20.81
CA GLU A 159 10.88 -10.53 21.89
C GLU A 159 11.67 -11.10 23.08
N LEU A 160 11.41 -12.36 23.46
CA LEU A 160 12.14 -13.04 24.53
C LEU A 160 13.59 -13.34 24.16
N LEU A 161 13.87 -13.71 22.90
CA LEU A 161 15.25 -13.86 22.41
C LEU A 161 16.01 -12.55 22.51
N ILE A 162 15.41 -11.43 22.06
CA ILE A 162 16.02 -10.10 22.13
C ILE A 162 16.29 -9.71 23.60
N ALA A 163 15.32 -9.95 24.49
CA ALA A 163 15.40 -9.57 25.89
C ALA A 163 16.43 -10.38 26.69
N THR A 164 16.47 -11.69 26.49
CA THR A 164 17.22 -12.64 27.34
C THR A 164 18.51 -13.17 26.72
N LYS A 165 18.62 -13.12 25.39
CA LYS A 165 19.65 -13.78 24.59
C LYS A 165 19.67 -15.31 24.77
N ASN A 166 18.58 -15.92 25.24
CA ASN A 166 18.48 -17.37 25.41
C ASN A 166 18.03 -18.04 24.10
N GLU A 167 18.99 -18.29 23.22
CA GLU A 167 18.77 -18.89 21.91
C GLU A 167 18.17 -20.29 22.00
N THR A 168 18.69 -21.13 22.90
CA THR A 168 18.24 -22.52 23.02
C THR A 168 16.77 -22.60 23.40
N LYS A 169 16.27 -21.65 24.19
CA LYS A 169 14.87 -21.62 24.62
C LYS A 169 13.94 -20.99 23.59
N TYR A 170 14.38 -19.96 22.86
CA TYR A 170 13.47 -19.13 22.04
C TYR A 170 13.75 -19.19 20.53
N GLY A 171 15.00 -19.33 20.11
CA GLY A 171 15.41 -19.16 18.71
C GLY A 171 14.72 -20.10 17.73
N ASN A 172 14.56 -21.38 18.10
CA ASN A 172 13.93 -22.40 17.24
C ASN A 172 12.41 -22.22 17.05
N HIS A 173 11.81 -21.24 17.71
CA HIS A 173 10.38 -20.93 17.60
C HIS A 173 10.10 -19.71 16.72
N ILE A 174 11.12 -19.13 16.11
CA ILE A 174 10.99 -17.94 15.27
C ILE A 174 10.93 -18.37 13.81
N ASN A 175 9.79 -18.11 13.15
CA ASN A 175 9.67 -18.29 11.71
C ASN A 175 9.83 -16.95 10.97
N VAL A 176 10.90 -16.81 10.19
CA VAL A 176 11.20 -15.59 9.42
C VAL A 176 10.86 -15.69 7.93
N THR A 177 10.46 -16.87 7.45
CA THR A 177 10.19 -17.14 6.02
C THR A 177 8.70 -17.15 5.69
N THR A 178 7.82 -17.31 6.68
CA THR A 178 6.37 -17.14 6.52
C THR A 178 6.05 -15.76 5.98
N GLN A 179 5.26 -15.71 4.91
CA GLN A 179 4.77 -14.44 4.36
C GLN A 179 3.61 -13.91 5.20
N TYR A 180 3.92 -13.08 6.18
CA TYR A 180 2.93 -12.43 7.02
C TYR A 180 2.23 -11.27 6.29
N ASN A 181 0.94 -11.07 6.57
CA ASN A 181 0.25 -9.82 6.25
C ASN A 181 0.64 -8.71 7.23
N VAL A 182 0.17 -7.48 6.96
CA VAL A 182 0.32 -6.38 7.93
C VAL A 182 -0.32 -6.75 9.26
N PRO A 183 0.25 -6.29 10.40
CA PRO A 183 -0.26 -6.65 11.72
C PRO A 183 -1.74 -6.31 11.89
N ASN A 184 -2.46 -7.20 12.55
CA ASN A 184 -3.75 -6.90 13.16
C ASN A 184 -3.86 -7.66 14.49
N TRP A 185 -5.00 -7.57 15.18
CA TRP A 185 -5.15 -8.19 16.50
C TRP A 185 -5.06 -9.73 16.49
N ARG A 186 -5.31 -10.35 15.34
CA ARG A 186 -5.29 -11.82 15.13
C ARG A 186 -4.03 -12.31 14.44
N HIS A 187 -3.35 -11.45 13.69
CA HIS A 187 -2.16 -11.82 12.92
C HIS A 187 -1.03 -10.88 13.29
N VAL A 188 -0.11 -11.37 14.12
CA VAL A 188 0.90 -10.57 14.84
C VAL A 188 2.34 -10.91 14.46
N GLY A 189 2.58 -11.96 13.67
CA GLY A 189 3.94 -12.41 13.31
C GLY A 189 4.83 -11.32 12.70
N MET A 190 4.25 -10.40 11.92
CA MET A 190 4.99 -9.26 11.34
C MET A 190 5.56 -8.31 12.42
N LEU A 191 4.92 -8.18 13.60
CA LEU A 191 5.48 -7.42 14.73
C LEU A 191 6.79 -8.03 15.24
N GLY A 192 6.89 -9.36 15.26
CA GLY A 192 8.14 -10.06 15.55
C GLY A 192 9.24 -9.70 14.56
N LEU A 193 8.93 -9.68 13.26
CA LEU A 193 9.90 -9.30 12.23
C LEU A 193 10.39 -7.85 12.37
N TYR A 194 9.49 -6.93 12.73
CA TYR A 194 9.85 -5.54 13.03
C TYR A 194 10.85 -5.46 14.19
N SER A 195 10.59 -6.14 15.30
CA SER A 195 11.49 -6.18 16.46
C SER A 195 12.84 -6.84 16.14
N LEU A 196 12.84 -7.94 15.37
CA LEU A 196 14.07 -8.60 14.91
C LEU A 196 14.89 -7.68 14.00
N TYR A 197 14.23 -6.95 13.09
CA TYR A 197 14.91 -5.96 12.25
C TYR A 197 15.53 -4.84 13.09
N ASN A 198 14.78 -4.27 14.04
CA ASN A 198 15.28 -3.21 14.93
C ASN A 198 16.52 -3.65 15.70
N ASN A 199 16.53 -4.91 16.18
CA ASN A 199 17.58 -5.45 17.04
C ASN A 199 18.63 -6.31 16.30
N ARG A 200 18.63 -6.29 14.96
CA ARG A 200 19.42 -7.16 14.07
C ARG A 200 20.90 -7.30 14.42
N SER A 201 21.55 -6.22 14.85
CA SER A 201 22.98 -6.22 15.21
C SER A 201 23.30 -7.18 16.36
N HIS A 202 22.36 -7.41 17.27
CA HIS A 202 22.53 -8.23 18.46
C HIS A 202 22.16 -9.70 18.25
N ILE A 203 21.33 -10.00 17.25
CA ILE A 203 20.75 -11.33 17.03
C ILE A 203 21.15 -12.00 15.71
N GLN A 204 21.92 -11.32 14.85
CA GLN A 204 22.29 -11.80 13.51
C GLN A 204 23.04 -13.16 13.48
N LYS A 205 23.56 -13.62 14.62
CA LYS A 205 24.18 -14.95 14.74
C LYS A 205 23.15 -16.09 14.83
N HIS A 206 21.89 -15.77 15.14
CA HIS A 206 20.85 -16.73 15.52
C HIS A 206 19.61 -16.63 14.64
N VAL A 207 19.44 -15.49 13.96
CA VAL A 207 18.30 -15.21 13.09
C VAL A 207 18.82 -14.77 11.74
N ASP A 208 18.27 -15.34 10.67
CA ASP A 208 18.55 -14.91 9.32
C ASP A 208 17.92 -13.53 9.05
N ILE A 209 18.72 -12.49 9.27
CA ILE A 209 18.32 -11.10 9.06
C ILE A 209 18.03 -10.81 7.58
N GLN A 210 18.63 -11.54 6.65
CA GLN A 210 18.31 -11.34 5.24
C GLN A 210 16.90 -11.84 4.93
N SER A 211 16.50 -12.99 5.48
CA SER A 211 15.12 -13.47 5.40
C SER A 211 14.14 -12.50 6.08
N VAL A 212 14.46 -11.95 7.26
CA VAL A 212 13.62 -10.92 7.91
C VAL A 212 13.39 -9.72 6.99
N LYS A 213 14.46 -9.16 6.41
CA LYS A 213 14.35 -8.03 5.47
C LYS A 213 13.55 -8.41 4.23
N ASN A 214 13.81 -9.59 3.66
CA ASN A 214 13.14 -10.05 2.47
C ASN A 214 11.63 -10.19 2.69
N THR A 215 11.20 -10.80 3.80
CA THR A 215 9.78 -10.97 4.11
C THR A 215 9.07 -9.62 4.29
N ILE A 216 9.69 -8.65 4.97
CA ILE A 216 9.15 -7.28 5.08
C ILE A 216 9.03 -6.63 3.69
N LEU A 217 10.09 -6.71 2.87
CA LEU A 217 10.13 -6.04 1.57
C LEU A 217 9.21 -6.69 0.53
N VAL A 218 9.00 -8.01 0.58
CA VAL A 218 8.08 -8.71 -0.33
C VAL A 218 6.67 -8.20 -0.10
N LYS A 219 6.19 -8.18 1.15
CA LYS A 219 4.85 -7.66 1.46
C LYS A 219 4.73 -6.17 1.14
N ALA A 220 5.77 -5.37 1.38
CA ALA A 220 5.77 -3.95 1.02
C ALA A 220 5.68 -3.74 -0.50
N LYS A 221 6.42 -4.50 -1.30
CA LYS A 221 6.36 -4.43 -2.76
C LYS A 221 5.00 -4.83 -3.31
N GLU A 222 4.42 -5.90 -2.79
CA GLU A 222 3.06 -6.36 -3.14
C GLU A 222 2.03 -5.24 -2.91
N LEU A 223 2.04 -4.64 -1.72
CA LEU A 223 1.10 -3.57 -1.38
C LEU A 223 1.36 -2.27 -2.16
N GLN A 224 2.62 -1.94 -2.43
CA GLN A 224 2.96 -0.77 -3.26
C GLN A 224 2.52 -0.96 -4.72
N HIS A 225 2.54 -2.19 -5.25
CA HIS A 225 2.04 -2.47 -6.58
C HIS A 225 0.54 -2.12 -6.70
N ILE A 226 -0.27 -2.61 -5.76
CA ILE A 226 -1.70 -2.27 -5.67
C ILE A 226 -1.89 -0.76 -5.56
N GLN A 227 -1.09 -0.12 -4.70
CA GLN A 227 -1.13 1.32 -4.48
C GLN A 227 -0.92 2.14 -5.76
N LEU A 228 0.05 1.73 -6.60
CA LEU A 228 0.45 2.48 -7.78
C LEU A 228 -0.40 2.19 -9.01
N HIS A 229 -0.96 0.99 -9.11
CA HIS A 229 -1.55 0.50 -10.36
C HIS A 229 -3.05 0.19 -10.27
N GLU A 230 -3.57 -0.07 -9.07
CA GLU A 230 -4.93 -0.61 -8.92
C GLU A 230 -5.88 0.32 -8.13
N ASN A 231 -5.34 1.29 -7.37
CA ASN A 231 -6.16 2.15 -6.52
C ASN A 231 -6.05 3.65 -6.89
N PRO A 232 -7.15 4.32 -7.28
CA PRO A 232 -7.12 5.72 -7.70
C PRO A 232 -6.82 6.72 -6.57
N TYR A 233 -6.97 6.33 -5.30
CA TYR A 233 -6.57 7.13 -4.14
C TYR A 233 -5.11 6.89 -3.72
N GLN A 234 -4.37 6.08 -4.49
CA GLN A 234 -3.00 5.68 -4.21
C GLN A 234 -2.84 5.06 -2.82
N VAL A 235 -3.72 4.13 -2.46
CA VAL A 235 -3.60 3.33 -1.23
C VAL A 235 -3.60 1.84 -1.52
N ALA A 236 -2.95 1.06 -0.67
CA ALA A 236 -2.81 -0.39 -0.84
C ALA A 236 -4.04 -1.17 -0.34
N ALA A 237 -5.25 -0.65 -0.58
CA ALA A 237 -6.50 -1.29 -0.18
C ALA A 237 -7.56 -1.18 -1.28
N VAL A 238 -7.90 -2.31 -1.89
CA VAL A 238 -9.04 -2.43 -2.83
C VAL A 238 -10.28 -2.99 -2.13
N ASP A 239 -10.07 -3.86 -1.13
CA ASP A 239 -11.10 -4.41 -0.26
C ASP A 239 -11.05 -3.80 1.15
N PHE A 240 -12.22 -3.46 1.68
CA PHE A 240 -12.37 -2.76 2.95
C PHE A 240 -13.01 -3.67 4.00
N ALA A 241 -12.25 -4.12 4.99
CA ALA A 241 -12.75 -4.91 6.11
C ALA A 241 -13.21 -4.02 7.29
N TRP A 242 -13.84 -4.61 8.31
CA TRP A 242 -14.11 -3.91 9.57
C TRP A 242 -12.79 -3.48 10.22
N GLY A 243 -12.64 -2.17 10.49
CA GLY A 243 -11.38 -1.60 10.97
C GLY A 243 -10.37 -1.33 9.87
N SER A 244 -10.83 -1.12 8.63
CA SER A 244 -9.99 -0.84 7.46
C SER A 244 -9.00 0.32 7.66
N ASN A 245 -9.35 1.35 8.44
CA ASN A 245 -8.41 2.42 8.76
C ASN A 245 -7.25 1.96 9.65
N GLY A 246 -7.50 1.02 10.57
CA GLY A 246 -6.44 0.38 11.35
C GLY A 246 -5.52 -0.49 10.49
N ILE A 247 -6.09 -1.17 9.49
CA ILE A 247 -5.30 -1.92 8.48
C ILE A 247 -4.46 -0.95 7.65
N MET A 248 -5.07 0.13 7.14
CA MET A 248 -4.39 1.18 6.36
C MET A 248 -3.22 1.79 7.14
N ALA A 249 -3.41 2.07 8.43
CA ALA A 249 -2.34 2.56 9.29
C ALA A 249 -1.22 1.52 9.46
N ASN A 250 -1.53 0.23 9.60
CA ASN A 250 -0.49 -0.82 9.64
C ASN A 250 0.25 -1.00 8.30
N GLN A 251 -0.41 -0.78 7.16
CA GLN A 251 0.25 -0.72 5.85
C GLN A 251 1.25 0.45 5.79
N ALA A 252 0.89 1.62 6.33
CA ALA A 252 1.81 2.73 6.45
C ALA A 252 3.02 2.41 7.34
N VAL A 253 2.84 1.71 8.46
CA VAL A 253 3.95 1.22 9.30
C VAL A 253 4.87 0.30 8.49
N LEU A 254 4.33 -0.65 7.73
CA LEU A 254 5.11 -1.54 6.87
C LEU A 254 5.94 -0.74 5.85
N PHE A 255 5.33 0.24 5.19
CA PHE A 255 6.03 1.09 4.23
C PHE A 255 7.14 1.91 4.89
N LEU A 256 6.96 2.40 6.12
CA LEU A 256 8.02 3.07 6.89
C LEU A 256 9.19 2.10 7.21
N TYR A 257 8.91 0.84 7.51
CA TYR A 257 9.96 -0.19 7.63
C TYR A 257 10.67 -0.44 6.29
N ALA A 258 9.94 -0.54 5.18
CA ALA A 258 10.53 -0.69 3.85
C ALA A 258 11.42 0.51 3.48
N TYR A 259 10.97 1.74 3.78
CA TYR A 259 11.78 2.95 3.67
C TYR A 259 13.03 2.87 4.55
N THR A 260 12.90 2.43 5.80
CA THR A 260 14.04 2.29 6.71
C THR A 260 15.09 1.30 6.18
N ILE A 261 14.63 0.19 5.58
CA ILE A 261 15.50 -0.84 5.01
C ILE A 261 16.20 -0.39 3.72
N THR A 262 15.47 0.29 2.82
CA THR A 262 15.92 0.57 1.45
C THR A 262 16.40 1.99 1.22
N LYS A 263 15.91 2.93 2.04
CA LYS A 263 15.95 4.38 1.83
C LYS A 263 15.30 4.85 0.52
N ASP A 264 14.45 4.03 -0.09
CA ASP A 264 13.62 4.43 -1.24
C ASP A 264 12.41 5.24 -0.76
N TYR A 265 12.44 6.54 -1.08
CA TYR A 265 11.40 7.50 -0.70
C TYR A 265 10.03 7.18 -1.28
N GLN A 266 9.92 6.31 -2.29
CA GLN A 266 8.62 5.84 -2.77
C GLN A 266 7.87 5.08 -1.68
N TYR A 267 8.54 4.37 -0.77
CA TYR A 267 7.89 3.77 0.40
C TYR A 267 7.49 4.81 1.44
N PHE A 268 8.30 5.86 1.65
CA PHE A 268 7.89 6.96 2.53
C PHE A 268 6.62 7.66 2.00
N ASN A 269 6.57 7.96 0.70
CA ASN A 269 5.40 8.52 0.04
C ASN A 269 4.21 7.56 0.09
N ALA A 270 4.45 6.25 0.00
CA ALA A 270 3.41 5.24 0.16
C ALA A 270 2.77 5.31 1.56
N ALA A 271 3.59 5.42 2.61
CA ALA A 271 3.12 5.58 3.99
C ALA A 271 2.35 6.90 4.18
N LEU A 272 2.87 8.01 3.65
CA LEU A 272 2.19 9.30 3.66
C LEU A 272 0.83 9.23 2.95
N SER A 273 0.75 8.50 1.85
CA SER A 273 -0.50 8.34 1.12
C SER A 273 -1.59 7.60 1.92
N CYS A 274 -1.21 6.55 2.64
CA CYS A 274 -2.10 5.88 3.59
C CYS A 274 -2.58 6.82 4.70
N TYR A 275 -1.71 7.72 5.19
CA TYR A 275 -2.07 8.73 6.19
C TYR A 275 -3.02 9.80 5.61
N ASP A 276 -2.73 10.32 4.42
CA ASP A 276 -3.60 11.26 3.70
C ASP A 276 -4.99 10.69 3.46
N TYR A 277 -5.08 9.40 3.14
CA TYR A 277 -6.36 8.69 2.99
C TYR A 277 -7.18 8.74 4.27
N ILE A 278 -6.58 8.44 5.43
CA ILE A 278 -7.26 8.47 6.72
C ILE A 278 -7.75 9.89 7.05
N LEU A 279 -7.01 10.91 6.61
CA LEU A 279 -7.28 12.33 6.87
C LEU A 279 -8.19 13.03 5.84
N GLY A 280 -8.66 12.34 4.80
CA GLY A 280 -9.67 12.88 3.89
C GLY A 280 -9.47 12.61 2.40
N ARG A 281 -8.31 12.11 1.96
CA ARG A 281 -8.08 11.71 0.56
C ARG A 281 -8.70 10.34 0.28
N ASN A 282 -10.00 10.25 0.37
CA ASN A 282 -10.76 9.01 0.21
C ASN A 282 -12.13 9.26 -0.42
N ALA A 283 -12.80 8.19 -0.85
CA ALA A 283 -14.06 8.26 -1.58
C ALA A 283 -15.26 8.75 -0.76
N THR A 284 -15.12 8.86 0.57
CA THR A 284 -16.15 9.37 1.47
C THR A 284 -15.97 10.85 1.79
N GLU A 285 -14.77 11.39 1.50
CA GLU A 285 -14.31 12.74 1.84
C GLU A 285 -14.23 13.03 3.34
N TYR A 286 -14.41 12.02 4.20
CA TYR A 286 -14.26 12.18 5.65
C TYR A 286 -12.79 12.13 6.04
N CYS A 287 -12.36 13.07 6.89
CA CYS A 287 -11.34 12.78 7.87
C CYS A 287 -11.93 11.81 8.89
N PHE A 288 -11.33 10.63 9.03
CA PHE A 288 -11.83 9.60 9.94
C PHE A 288 -11.40 9.80 11.39
N VAL A 289 -10.77 10.94 11.70
CA VAL A 289 -10.30 11.29 13.06
C VAL A 289 -11.22 12.35 13.64
N THR A 290 -11.80 12.08 14.81
CA THR A 290 -12.74 13.00 15.47
C THR A 290 -12.10 14.35 15.77
N GLY A 291 -12.79 15.44 15.43
CA GLY A 291 -12.34 16.81 15.69
C GLY A 291 -11.27 17.36 14.75
N PHE A 292 -10.87 16.63 13.70
CA PHE A 292 -9.88 17.08 12.72
C PHE A 292 -10.44 17.10 11.30
N GLY A 293 -10.07 18.10 10.50
CA GLY A 293 -10.49 18.20 9.10
C GLY A 293 -11.87 18.83 8.90
N GLY A 294 -12.17 19.23 7.66
CA GLY A 294 -13.41 19.95 7.34
C GLY A 294 -14.67 19.10 7.47
N LYS A 295 -14.70 17.94 6.82
CA LYS A 295 -15.73 16.90 6.96
C LYS A 295 -15.12 15.77 7.76
N HIS A 296 -15.57 15.56 9.00
CA HIS A 296 -14.93 14.64 9.92
C HIS A 296 -15.92 13.78 10.69
N THR A 297 -15.47 12.63 11.17
CA THR A 297 -16.27 11.76 12.03
C THR A 297 -16.67 12.49 13.30
N ASN A 298 -17.97 12.54 13.61
CA ASN A 298 -18.43 13.13 14.87
C ASN A 298 -19.45 12.26 15.62
N ASN A 299 -20.32 11.54 14.92
CA ASN A 299 -21.34 10.67 15.53
C ASN A 299 -20.78 9.26 15.79
N ILE A 300 -19.61 9.19 16.40
CA ILE A 300 -18.81 7.98 16.54
C ILE A 300 -19.44 6.98 17.54
N HIS A 301 -19.39 5.68 17.24
CA HIS A 301 -19.84 4.62 18.14
C HIS A 301 -18.86 4.48 19.32
N HIS A 302 -18.99 5.38 20.28
CA HIS A 302 -18.18 5.46 21.49
C HIS A 302 -19.06 5.90 22.67
N ARG A 303 -19.19 5.03 23.68
CA ARG A 303 -20.17 5.24 24.77
C ARG A 303 -19.98 6.55 25.52
N ILE A 304 -18.74 6.96 25.80
CA ILE A 304 -18.48 8.24 26.49
C ILE A 304 -18.92 9.41 25.60
N SER A 305 -18.55 9.43 24.32
CA SER A 305 -19.00 10.47 23.38
C SER A 305 -20.53 10.50 23.23
N GLY A 306 -21.19 9.34 23.31
CA GLY A 306 -22.65 9.25 23.22
C GLY A 306 -23.40 9.59 24.52
N ALA A 307 -22.72 9.60 25.68
CA ALA A 307 -23.36 9.75 26.99
C ALA A 307 -22.95 11.02 27.75
N ASN A 308 -21.87 11.70 27.34
CA ASN A 308 -21.35 12.86 28.06
C ASN A 308 -22.17 14.16 27.87
N GLY A 309 -23.17 14.17 26.99
CA GLY A 309 -24.00 15.34 26.69
C GLY A 309 -23.30 16.41 25.84
N ILE A 310 -22.10 16.13 25.32
CA ILE A 310 -21.34 17.01 24.44
C ILE A 310 -21.66 16.64 22.99
N LYS A 311 -21.93 17.64 22.14
CA LYS A 311 -22.29 17.43 20.74
C LYS A 311 -21.12 16.86 19.95
N GLU A 312 -19.92 17.35 20.22
CA GLU A 312 -18.68 16.90 19.62
C GLU A 312 -18.20 15.60 20.29
N ALA A 313 -17.76 14.64 19.48
CA ALA A 313 -17.08 13.47 20.02
C ALA A 313 -15.76 13.88 20.69
N VAL A 314 -15.31 13.06 21.64
CA VAL A 314 -13.93 13.15 22.16
C VAL A 314 -12.96 13.18 20.98
N PRO A 315 -12.08 14.20 20.87
CA PRO A 315 -11.24 14.40 19.70
C PRO A 315 -10.08 13.39 19.64
N GLY A 316 -9.53 13.18 18.45
CA GLY A 316 -8.34 12.37 18.21
C GLY A 316 -8.58 10.87 18.01
N PHE A 317 -9.83 10.40 18.06
CA PHE A 317 -10.15 9.00 17.82
C PHE A 317 -10.30 8.70 16.33
N VAL A 318 -9.62 7.66 15.88
CA VAL A 318 -9.82 7.10 14.54
C VAL A 318 -11.02 6.15 14.50
N ALA A 319 -11.93 6.41 13.56
CA ALA A 319 -13.03 5.52 13.24
C ALA A 319 -12.54 4.27 12.50
N GLY A 320 -13.25 3.15 12.64
CA GLY A 320 -12.95 1.90 11.93
C GLY A 320 -12.82 2.06 10.42
N GLY A 321 -13.60 2.95 9.81
CA GLY A 321 -13.54 3.30 8.39
C GLY A 321 -14.51 2.50 7.51
N PRO A 322 -14.42 2.65 6.18
CA PRO A 322 -15.28 1.93 5.25
C PRO A 322 -15.22 0.41 5.44
N ASN A 323 -16.34 -0.27 5.27
CA ASN A 323 -16.46 -1.72 5.38
C ASN A 323 -17.28 -2.28 4.21
N GLY A 324 -16.60 -2.88 3.22
CA GLY A 324 -17.22 -3.59 2.10
C GLY A 324 -17.89 -4.90 2.50
N GLY A 325 -17.52 -5.46 3.66
CA GLY A 325 -18.05 -6.72 4.18
C GLY A 325 -19.45 -6.64 4.80
N ASN A 326 -19.74 -7.59 5.69
CA ASN A 326 -21.05 -7.70 6.34
C ASN A 326 -21.26 -6.56 7.36
N LYS A 327 -22.32 -5.77 7.14
CA LYS A 327 -22.72 -4.66 8.00
C LYS A 327 -24.10 -5.02 8.56
N ARG A 328 -24.13 -5.42 9.83
CA ARG A 328 -25.36 -5.91 10.51
C ARG A 328 -25.98 -4.86 11.43
N ASP A 329 -25.44 -3.66 11.41
CA ASP A 329 -25.77 -2.55 12.27
C ASP A 329 -26.66 -1.52 11.55
N CYS A 330 -27.23 -0.60 12.33
CA CYS A 330 -28.02 0.55 11.86
C CYS A 330 -29.22 0.29 10.94
N PHE A 331 -29.56 -0.94 10.54
CA PHE A 331 -30.49 -1.20 9.42
C PHE A 331 -30.18 -0.31 8.19
N GLY A 332 -28.90 0.01 7.99
CA GLY A 332 -28.46 1.19 7.26
C GLY A 332 -28.42 1.00 5.74
N ASN A 333 -28.68 2.08 5.01
CA ASN A 333 -28.50 2.17 3.56
C ASN A 333 -27.02 2.47 3.23
N TYR A 334 -26.17 1.47 3.41
CA TYR A 334 -24.75 1.60 3.08
C TYR A 334 -24.54 1.61 1.57
N SER A 335 -23.55 2.36 1.10
CA SER A 335 -23.12 2.30 -0.30
C SER A 335 -22.75 0.87 -0.69
N ARG A 336 -23.16 0.45 -1.90
CA ARG A 336 -22.71 -0.81 -2.52
C ARG A 336 -21.22 -0.81 -2.90
N PHE A 337 -20.63 0.38 -3.05
CA PHE A 337 -19.20 0.52 -3.33
C PHE A 337 -18.42 0.49 -2.01
N ALA A 338 -17.50 -0.48 -1.87
CA ALA A 338 -16.78 -0.76 -0.63
C ALA A 338 -16.06 0.47 -0.04
N ALA A 339 -15.33 1.22 -0.87
CA ALA A 339 -14.62 2.44 -0.46
C ALA A 339 -15.53 3.57 0.04
N LYS A 340 -16.84 3.50 -0.26
CA LYS A 340 -17.86 4.47 0.19
C LYS A 340 -18.75 3.91 1.31
N ALA A 341 -18.53 2.67 1.75
CA ALA A 341 -19.37 1.98 2.73
C ALA A 341 -19.02 2.41 4.17
N TYR A 342 -19.21 3.70 4.46
CA TYR A 342 -18.99 4.34 5.76
C TYR A 342 -20.15 5.30 6.05
N VAL A 343 -20.66 5.30 7.28
CA VAL A 343 -21.70 6.24 7.70
C VAL A 343 -21.34 6.83 9.06
N ASP A 344 -21.36 8.15 9.17
CA ASP A 344 -21.12 8.83 10.45
C ASP A 344 -22.42 8.84 11.27
N THR A 345 -22.73 7.71 11.92
CA THR A 345 -23.91 7.56 12.78
C THR A 345 -23.60 6.66 13.96
N TYR A 346 -24.14 7.02 15.13
CA TYR A 346 -23.81 6.36 16.40
C TYR A 346 -24.08 4.86 16.42
N CYS A 347 -25.13 4.38 15.74
CA CYS A 347 -25.42 2.95 15.69
C CYS A 347 -24.41 2.13 14.87
N SER A 348 -23.52 2.77 14.08
CA SER A 348 -22.70 2.11 13.07
C SER A 348 -21.39 1.59 13.66
N PHE A 349 -21.47 0.54 14.48
CA PHE A 349 -20.26 -0.04 15.06
C PHE A 349 -19.34 -0.73 14.02
N THR A 350 -19.88 -1.15 12.89
CA THR A 350 -19.12 -1.85 11.82
C THR A 350 -18.31 -0.91 10.93
N THR A 351 -18.57 0.41 10.97
CA THR A 351 -17.82 1.41 10.19
C THR A 351 -17.33 2.59 11.03
N ASN A 352 -17.99 2.89 12.14
CA ASN A 352 -17.82 4.12 12.90
C ASN A 352 -17.52 3.89 14.40
N GLU A 353 -17.05 2.70 14.80
CA GLU A 353 -16.53 2.46 16.15
C GLU A 353 -15.09 2.99 16.31
N VAL A 354 -14.61 3.03 17.54
CA VAL A 354 -13.21 3.31 17.92
C VAL A 354 -12.55 2.09 18.53
N ALA A 355 -11.25 1.91 18.33
CA ALA A 355 -10.50 0.86 19.00
C ALA A 355 -9.02 1.24 19.20
N ILE A 356 -8.44 0.84 20.35
CA ILE A 356 -7.04 1.12 20.68
C ILE A 356 -6.06 0.49 19.69
N ASN A 357 -6.41 -0.65 19.09
CA ASN A 357 -5.58 -1.32 18.08
C ASN A 357 -5.64 -0.66 16.70
N TRP A 358 -6.63 0.20 16.44
CA TRP A 358 -6.64 1.07 15.25
C TRP A 358 -5.89 2.38 15.53
N GLN A 359 -6.02 2.91 16.75
CA GLN A 359 -5.30 4.10 17.17
C GLN A 359 -3.78 3.87 17.24
N ALA A 360 -3.33 2.73 17.77
CA ALA A 360 -1.90 2.44 17.95
C ALA A 360 -1.03 2.56 16.68
N PRO A 361 -1.39 1.99 15.52
CA PRO A 361 -0.63 2.18 14.29
C PRO A 361 -0.79 3.61 13.74
N LEU A 362 -1.94 4.28 13.91
CA LEU A 362 -2.09 5.68 13.49
C LEU A 362 -1.16 6.60 14.29
N THR A 363 -1.08 6.42 15.62
CA THR A 363 -0.15 7.14 16.49
C THR A 363 1.31 6.90 16.05
N TYR A 364 1.67 5.66 15.71
CA TYR A 364 2.99 5.38 15.14
C TYR A 364 3.23 6.23 13.89
N VAL A 365 2.32 6.15 12.91
CA VAL A 365 2.50 6.74 11.58
C VAL A 365 2.55 8.27 11.64
N ALA A 366 1.61 8.89 12.37
CA ALA A 366 1.52 10.34 12.50
C ALA A 366 2.83 10.95 13.03
N HIS A 367 3.46 10.29 14.01
CA HIS A 367 4.71 10.75 14.60
C HIS A 367 5.94 10.32 13.80
N ALA A 368 5.96 9.10 13.27
CA ALA A 368 7.06 8.62 12.43
C ALA A 368 7.25 9.49 11.18
N ILE A 369 6.17 9.86 10.49
CA ILE A 369 6.23 10.76 9.33
C ILE A 369 6.86 12.10 9.72
N LYS A 370 6.46 12.67 10.87
CA LYS A 370 7.01 13.94 11.36
C LYS A 370 8.50 13.81 11.72
N ALA A 371 8.86 12.74 12.43
CA ALA A 371 10.24 12.49 12.85
C ALA A 371 11.16 12.27 11.64
N GLU A 372 10.78 11.43 10.68
CA GLU A 372 11.53 11.22 9.44
C GLU A 372 11.66 12.50 8.61
N TYR A 373 10.60 13.31 8.55
CA TYR A 373 10.64 14.61 7.87
C TYR A 373 11.61 15.58 8.55
N ASP A 374 11.66 15.59 9.88
CA ASP A 374 12.62 16.42 10.63
C ASP A 374 14.06 15.93 10.44
N ILE A 375 14.30 14.62 10.45
CA ILE A 375 15.60 14.02 10.14
C ILE A 375 16.04 14.42 8.73
N TRP A 376 15.14 14.27 7.75
CA TRP A 376 15.41 14.71 6.37
C TRP A 376 15.74 16.20 6.31
N LYS A 377 14.95 17.05 6.99
CA LYS A 377 15.18 18.50 7.04
C LYS A 377 16.53 18.84 7.68
N GLN A 378 16.95 18.13 8.71
CA GLN A 378 18.25 18.31 9.36
C GLN A 378 19.43 17.85 8.49
N SER A 379 19.18 16.90 7.57
CA SER A 379 20.18 16.48 6.59
C SER A 379 20.41 17.49 5.47
N LEU A 380 19.49 18.46 5.30
CA LEU A 380 19.66 19.54 4.34
C LEU A 380 20.69 20.56 4.85
N ASN A 381 21.46 21.13 3.93
CA ASN A 381 22.29 22.29 4.23
C ASN A 381 21.44 23.44 4.79
N LYS A 382 22.06 24.30 5.62
CA LYS A 382 21.41 25.51 6.17
C LYS A 382 20.63 26.30 5.10
N ASP A 383 21.23 26.40 3.92
CA ASP A 383 20.56 26.86 2.70
C ASP A 383 20.40 25.68 1.73
N TYR A 384 19.18 25.46 1.25
CA TYR A 384 18.90 24.37 0.32
C TYR A 384 17.97 24.84 -0.81
N SER A 385 18.12 24.18 -1.95
CA SER A 385 17.20 24.28 -3.09
C SER A 385 17.16 22.94 -3.79
N VAL A 386 16.01 22.29 -3.73
CA VAL A 386 15.73 21.01 -4.37
C VAL A 386 14.49 21.17 -5.24
N CYS A 387 14.34 20.37 -6.28
CA CYS A 387 13.16 20.41 -7.14
C CYS A 387 12.35 19.12 -7.06
N HIS A 388 11.10 19.16 -7.53
CA HIS A 388 10.27 18.00 -7.81
C HIS A 388 9.48 18.22 -9.11
N PRO A 389 9.37 17.25 -10.03
CA PRO A 389 10.00 15.92 -10.00
C PRO A 389 11.53 15.98 -10.20
N HIS A 390 12.25 14.94 -9.75
CA HIS A 390 13.73 14.84 -9.84
C HIS A 390 14.24 14.46 -11.24
N SER A 391 13.33 14.14 -12.15
CA SER A 391 13.59 13.91 -13.56
C SER A 391 12.36 14.27 -14.38
N ILE A 392 12.55 14.50 -15.68
CA ILE A 392 11.48 14.83 -16.62
C ILE A 392 11.57 13.88 -17.81
N ILE A 393 10.45 13.25 -18.17
CA ILE A 393 10.34 12.46 -19.40
C ILE A 393 9.31 13.12 -20.32
N PHE A 394 9.78 13.61 -21.46
CA PHE A 394 8.97 14.10 -22.56
C PHE A 394 8.66 12.93 -23.51
N ASN A 395 7.48 12.33 -23.37
CA ASN A 395 6.96 11.41 -24.37
C ASN A 395 6.50 12.20 -25.59
N HIS A 396 6.92 11.83 -26.81
CA HIS A 396 6.44 12.48 -28.03
C HIS A 396 4.89 12.44 -28.09
N PRO A 397 4.19 13.53 -28.47
CA PRO A 397 4.71 14.83 -28.90
C PRO A 397 4.85 15.87 -27.78
N LYS A 398 4.78 15.51 -26.49
CA LYS A 398 4.86 16.48 -25.38
C LYS A 398 6.22 17.20 -25.39
N THR A 399 6.17 18.53 -25.32
CA THR A 399 7.36 19.40 -25.30
C THR A 399 7.42 20.31 -24.08
N LYS A 400 6.40 20.34 -23.21
CA LYS A 400 6.36 21.20 -22.01
C LYS A 400 6.08 20.40 -20.75
N SER A 401 6.78 20.74 -19.69
CA SER A 401 6.61 20.19 -18.35
C SER A 401 6.93 21.27 -17.31
N THR A 402 6.62 21.01 -16.06
CA THR A 402 6.94 21.91 -14.94
C THR A 402 7.70 21.17 -13.85
N ILE A 403 8.54 21.90 -13.14
CA ILE A 403 9.15 21.47 -11.88
C ILE A 403 8.83 22.49 -10.80
N SER A 404 8.73 22.06 -9.56
CA SER A 404 8.64 22.95 -8.39
C SER A 404 9.97 22.94 -7.66
N ILE A 405 10.61 24.08 -7.54
CA ILE A 405 11.74 24.28 -6.64
C ILE A 405 11.19 24.56 -5.24
N VAL A 406 11.67 23.80 -4.26
CA VAL A 406 11.49 24.01 -2.83
C VAL A 406 12.81 24.51 -2.29
N SER A 407 12.81 25.72 -1.74
CA SER A 407 14.03 26.39 -1.29
C SER A 407 13.73 27.34 -0.14
N ASN A 408 14.70 27.49 0.76
CA ASN A 408 14.70 28.53 1.80
C ASN A 408 15.67 29.68 1.46
N SER A 409 16.23 29.70 0.26
CA SER A 409 17.33 30.59 -0.12
C SER A 409 17.27 30.99 -1.60
N GLN A 410 18.30 31.68 -2.08
CA GLN A 410 18.48 31.98 -3.50
C GLN A 410 18.98 30.74 -4.24
N TRP A 411 18.43 30.51 -5.42
CA TRP A 411 18.81 29.39 -6.27
C TRP A 411 19.09 29.80 -7.70
N LYS A 412 19.88 28.98 -8.37
CA LYS A 412 20.24 29.14 -9.79
C LYS A 412 20.20 27.80 -10.51
N ILE A 413 19.69 27.80 -11.73
CA ILE A 413 19.68 26.66 -12.64
C ILE A 413 20.73 26.89 -13.73
N ILE A 414 21.60 25.91 -13.93
CA ILE A 414 22.57 25.88 -15.02
C ILE A 414 22.23 24.71 -15.93
N SER A 415 22.07 24.99 -17.23
CA SER A 415 21.88 23.97 -18.24
C SER A 415 22.64 24.33 -19.51
N ASN A 416 23.34 23.35 -20.06
CA ASN A 416 24.05 23.43 -21.34
C ASN A 416 23.27 22.75 -22.49
N ASN A 417 22.05 22.27 -22.25
CA ASN A 417 21.26 21.63 -23.30
C ASN A 417 20.72 22.68 -24.27
N SER A 418 21.24 22.68 -25.50
CA SER A 418 20.78 23.57 -26.57
C SER A 418 19.31 23.38 -26.90
N TRP A 419 18.78 22.16 -26.75
CA TRP A 419 17.41 21.77 -27.06
C TRP A 419 16.39 22.04 -25.94
N LEU A 420 16.82 22.52 -24.77
CA LEU A 420 15.93 22.89 -23.66
C LEU A 420 15.83 24.42 -23.50
N HIS A 421 14.63 24.87 -23.19
CA HIS A 421 14.31 26.20 -22.69
C HIS A 421 13.81 26.06 -21.25
N ILE A 422 14.36 26.87 -20.36
CA ILE A 422 14.01 26.97 -18.95
C ILE A 422 13.61 28.41 -18.72
N ASP A 423 12.36 28.65 -18.37
CA ASP A 423 11.77 30.01 -18.31
C ASP A 423 12.40 30.87 -17.21
N LYS A 424 12.75 30.26 -16.06
CA LYS A 424 13.41 30.91 -14.93
C LYS A 424 14.66 30.15 -14.54
N LYS A 425 15.81 30.82 -14.59
CA LYS A 425 17.12 30.23 -14.25
C LYS A 425 17.65 30.68 -12.89
N GLU A 426 16.93 31.56 -12.20
CA GLU A 426 17.25 31.99 -10.85
C GLU A 426 15.98 32.43 -10.13
N GLY A 427 16.01 32.38 -8.80
CA GLY A 427 14.89 32.79 -7.97
C GLY A 427 15.22 32.67 -6.49
N ILE A 428 14.22 32.99 -5.66
CA ILE A 428 14.32 32.94 -4.20
C ILE A 428 13.09 32.22 -3.67
N GLY A 429 13.30 31.31 -2.72
CA GLY A 429 12.21 30.55 -2.12
C GLY A 429 11.54 29.58 -3.10
N ASN A 430 10.36 29.10 -2.72
CA ASN A 430 9.61 28.12 -3.51
C ASN A 430 9.07 28.74 -4.81
N GLN A 431 9.32 28.10 -5.95
CA GLN A 431 8.81 28.55 -7.26
C GLN A 431 8.59 27.38 -8.23
N THR A 432 7.55 27.49 -9.07
CA THR A 432 7.36 26.61 -10.23
C THR A 432 8.07 27.15 -11.45
N ILE A 433 8.77 26.28 -12.16
CA ILE A 433 9.61 26.54 -13.34
C ILE A 433 9.06 25.72 -14.52
N GLN A 434 8.93 26.33 -15.68
CA GLN A 434 8.56 25.64 -16.91
C GLN A 434 9.81 25.19 -17.67
N ILE A 435 9.82 23.90 -18.02
CA ILE A 435 10.84 23.29 -18.87
C ILE A 435 10.20 22.95 -20.21
N GLN A 436 10.80 23.44 -21.28
CA GLN A 436 10.30 23.24 -22.64
C GLN A 436 11.39 22.70 -23.57
N CYS A 437 11.07 21.65 -24.33
CA CYS A 437 11.85 21.27 -25.50
C CYS A 437 11.63 22.31 -26.60
N LYS A 438 12.70 22.92 -27.11
CA LYS A 438 12.63 23.91 -28.20
C LYS A 438 12.14 23.30 -29.52
N GLU A 439 12.41 22.01 -29.70
CA GLU A 439 12.05 21.24 -30.88
C GLU A 439 11.71 19.79 -30.48
N GLN A 440 10.99 19.08 -31.34
CA GLN A 440 10.76 17.64 -31.19
C GLN A 440 12.07 16.87 -31.39
N ASN A 441 12.22 15.73 -30.71
CA ASN A 441 13.31 14.81 -31.00
C ASN A 441 12.97 13.98 -32.26
N VAL A 442 13.45 14.44 -33.42
CA VAL A 442 13.22 13.78 -34.72
C VAL A 442 14.18 12.62 -35.01
N ALA A 443 15.14 12.34 -34.13
CA ALA A 443 16.04 11.21 -34.29
C ALA A 443 15.29 9.87 -34.10
N ASP A 444 15.95 8.75 -34.43
CA ASP A 444 15.47 7.40 -34.10
C ASP A 444 15.91 6.92 -32.70
N SER A 445 16.62 7.77 -31.95
CA SER A 445 17.12 7.48 -30.62
C SER A 445 16.65 8.49 -29.57
N ILE A 446 16.40 8.00 -28.36
CA ILE A 446 16.06 8.84 -27.20
C ILE A 446 17.21 9.81 -26.95
N ARG A 447 16.90 11.09 -26.73
CA ARG A 447 17.90 12.08 -26.30
C ARG A 447 17.74 12.39 -24.81
N THR A 448 18.86 12.56 -24.12
CA THR A 448 18.92 12.92 -22.71
C THR A 448 19.73 14.20 -22.53
N GLY A 449 19.47 14.88 -21.43
CA GLY A 449 20.13 16.11 -21.04
C GLY A 449 19.94 16.33 -19.55
N TYR A 450 20.68 17.27 -18.96
CA TYR A 450 20.50 17.60 -17.55
C TYR A 450 20.59 19.09 -17.29
N PHE A 451 19.92 19.54 -16.23
CA PHE A 451 20.21 20.84 -15.64
C PHE A 451 20.53 20.66 -14.17
N ASP A 452 21.42 21.51 -13.68
CA ASP A 452 21.94 21.48 -12.33
C ASP A 452 21.36 22.67 -11.56
N ILE A 453 20.92 22.41 -10.34
CA ILE A 453 20.42 23.40 -9.39
C ILE A 453 21.55 23.72 -8.41
N TYR A 454 21.72 25.00 -8.13
CA TYR A 454 22.70 25.53 -7.21
C TYR A 454 22.01 26.39 -6.14
N THR A 455 22.54 26.33 -4.92
CA THR A 455 22.21 27.26 -3.82
C THR A 455 23.50 27.94 -3.39
N HIS A 456 23.55 29.28 -3.43
CA HIS A 456 24.77 30.04 -3.11
C HIS A 456 26.04 29.54 -3.83
N ASN A 457 25.94 29.20 -5.11
CA ASN A 457 27.01 28.60 -5.94
C ASN A 457 27.45 27.18 -5.54
N THR A 458 26.80 26.54 -4.58
CA THR A 458 26.99 25.12 -4.26
C THR A 458 25.99 24.29 -5.05
N PHE A 459 26.49 23.27 -5.75
CA PHE A 459 25.65 22.29 -6.44
C PHE A 459 24.75 21.57 -5.43
N THR A 460 23.44 21.51 -5.69
CA THR A 460 22.47 20.82 -4.82
C THR A 460 21.87 19.60 -5.50
N GLN A 461 21.46 19.71 -6.75
CA GLN A 461 20.76 18.63 -7.45
C GLN A 461 21.00 18.68 -8.94
N ARG A 462 21.13 17.50 -9.56
CA ARG A 462 21.06 17.31 -11.01
C ARG A 462 19.71 16.73 -11.39
N VAL A 463 19.05 17.33 -12.38
CA VAL A 463 17.77 16.86 -12.91
C VAL A 463 18.00 16.27 -14.30
N LEU A 464 17.69 14.99 -14.45
CA LEU A 464 17.74 14.31 -15.74
C LEU A 464 16.49 14.65 -16.56
N VAL A 465 16.69 15.07 -17.80
CA VAL A 465 15.64 15.34 -18.77
C VAL A 465 15.80 14.39 -19.95
N THR A 466 14.77 13.60 -20.22
CA THR A 466 14.73 12.62 -21.30
C THR A 466 13.64 13.02 -22.28
N GLN A 467 13.94 13.07 -23.57
CA GLN A 467 12.91 13.20 -24.60
C GLN A 467 12.92 11.97 -25.51
N LYS A 468 11.80 11.25 -25.49
CA LYS A 468 11.58 10.11 -26.38
C LYS A 468 11.57 10.59 -27.83
N ASN A 469 12.07 9.72 -28.69
CA ASN A 469 12.27 9.98 -30.10
C ASN A 469 10.97 9.82 -30.89
N LYS A 470 10.91 10.40 -32.09
CA LYS A 470 9.81 10.20 -33.04
C LYS A 470 9.93 8.80 -33.64
N ARG A 471 9.43 7.81 -32.92
CA ARG A 471 9.66 6.37 -33.19
C ARG A 471 9.18 5.95 -34.59
N SER A 472 10.07 5.42 -35.42
CA SER A 472 9.75 4.80 -36.71
C SER A 472 9.28 3.35 -36.55
N LYS A 473 9.52 2.73 -35.39
CA LYS A 473 9.04 1.38 -35.04
C LYS A 473 8.48 1.39 -33.63
N PHE A 474 7.34 0.74 -33.40
CA PHE A 474 6.76 0.61 -32.08
C PHE A 474 5.84 -0.60 -31.94
N ARG A 475 5.74 -1.11 -30.71
CA ARG A 475 4.90 -2.23 -30.32
C ARG A 475 3.67 -1.77 -29.56
N ILE A 476 2.57 -2.48 -29.77
CA ILE A 476 1.39 -2.51 -28.90
C ILE A 476 1.23 -3.95 -28.41
N GLU A 477 1.34 -4.16 -27.09
CA GLU A 477 1.05 -5.46 -26.49
C GLU A 477 -0.45 -5.74 -26.59
N ALA A 478 -0.85 -6.99 -26.88
CA ALA A 478 -2.24 -7.32 -27.14
C ALA A 478 -3.14 -7.10 -25.92
N GLU A 479 -2.62 -7.34 -24.72
CA GLU A 479 -3.33 -7.13 -23.46
C GLU A 479 -3.49 -5.65 -23.07
N ASN A 480 -2.82 -4.73 -23.78
CA ASN A 480 -2.83 -3.30 -23.50
C ASN A 480 -3.97 -2.58 -24.24
N TYR A 481 -5.13 -3.22 -24.34
CA TYR A 481 -6.34 -2.64 -24.90
C TYR A 481 -6.96 -1.62 -23.92
N SER A 482 -7.59 -0.59 -24.47
CA SER A 482 -8.39 0.39 -23.73
C SER A 482 -9.81 -0.08 -23.46
N ASN A 483 -10.32 -0.99 -24.29
CA ASN A 483 -11.63 -1.60 -24.22
C ASN A 483 -11.60 -2.94 -24.99
N MET A 484 -12.38 -3.93 -24.57
CA MET A 484 -12.43 -5.23 -25.23
C MET A 484 -13.75 -5.95 -25.00
N GLN A 485 -13.98 -7.01 -25.79
CA GLN A 485 -15.06 -7.96 -25.57
C GLN A 485 -14.54 -9.39 -25.73
N GLY A 486 -14.94 -10.27 -24.80
CA GLY A 486 -14.85 -11.73 -24.92
C GLY A 486 -13.48 -12.37 -24.68
N VAL A 487 -12.40 -11.58 -24.72
CA VAL A 487 -11.04 -12.09 -24.62
C VAL A 487 -10.54 -12.29 -23.18
N GLN A 488 -9.54 -13.16 -23.01
CA GLN A 488 -8.83 -13.39 -21.74
C GLN A 488 -7.31 -13.34 -21.94
N THR A 489 -6.55 -13.25 -20.85
CA THR A 489 -5.08 -13.22 -20.88
C THR A 489 -4.47 -14.47 -20.26
N GLU A 490 -3.34 -14.94 -20.79
CA GLU A 490 -2.54 -16.03 -20.21
C GLU A 490 -1.03 -15.75 -20.33
N PRO A 491 -0.17 -16.38 -19.50
CA PRO A 491 1.28 -16.30 -19.68
C PRO A 491 1.71 -16.84 -21.05
N THR A 492 2.54 -16.09 -21.78
CA THR A 492 3.05 -16.51 -23.08
C THR A 492 4.38 -17.27 -22.96
N THR A 493 4.60 -18.27 -23.82
CA THR A 493 5.90 -18.90 -24.01
C THR A 493 6.70 -18.31 -25.17
N ASP A 494 6.22 -17.22 -25.80
CA ASP A 494 6.97 -16.54 -26.85
C ASP A 494 8.27 -15.90 -26.34
N ILE A 495 9.15 -15.56 -27.26
CA ILE A 495 10.40 -14.86 -26.94
C ILE A 495 10.09 -13.51 -26.29
N GLY A 496 10.61 -13.30 -25.09
CA GLY A 496 10.37 -12.11 -24.28
C GLY A 496 9.49 -12.37 -23.05
N GLY A 497 8.75 -13.48 -23.02
CA GLY A 497 7.79 -13.78 -21.95
C GLY A 497 6.65 -12.75 -21.92
N GLY A 498 6.02 -12.59 -20.75
CA GLY A 498 4.87 -11.69 -20.57
C GLY A 498 3.54 -12.44 -20.59
N VAL A 499 2.49 -11.77 -21.07
CA VAL A 499 1.16 -12.37 -21.26
C VAL A 499 0.72 -12.17 -22.71
N ASN A 500 -0.09 -13.07 -23.23
CA ASN A 500 -0.79 -12.90 -24.50
C ASN A 500 -2.30 -12.84 -24.26
N VAL A 501 -3.03 -12.40 -25.29
CA VAL A 501 -4.48 -12.51 -25.35
C VAL A 501 -4.89 -13.81 -26.03
N GLY A 502 -5.88 -14.48 -25.47
CA GLY A 502 -6.45 -15.75 -25.94
C GLY A 502 -7.95 -15.84 -25.66
N TRP A 503 -8.53 -17.04 -25.82
CA TRP A 503 -9.99 -17.27 -25.82
C TRP A 503 -10.73 -16.35 -26.81
N ILE A 504 -10.06 -16.03 -27.91
CA ILE A 504 -10.57 -15.12 -28.92
C ILE A 504 -11.62 -15.87 -29.75
N HIS A 505 -12.87 -15.42 -29.67
CA HIS A 505 -14.01 -15.94 -30.41
C HIS A 505 -14.42 -15.01 -31.55
N ASN A 506 -15.34 -15.48 -32.40
CA ASN A 506 -15.93 -14.65 -33.44
C ASN A 506 -16.67 -13.47 -32.79
N ASP A 507 -16.63 -12.31 -33.44
CA ASP A 507 -17.24 -11.05 -32.99
C ASP A 507 -16.60 -10.42 -31.73
N ASP A 508 -15.51 -11.00 -31.21
CA ASP A 508 -14.69 -10.35 -30.20
C ASP A 508 -13.92 -9.16 -30.78
N PHE A 509 -13.53 -8.23 -29.91
CA PHE A 509 -12.74 -7.07 -30.32
C PHE A 509 -11.81 -6.57 -29.22
N MET A 510 -10.81 -5.80 -29.65
CA MET A 510 -9.91 -5.03 -28.79
C MET A 510 -9.70 -3.64 -29.38
N GLU A 511 -9.88 -2.59 -28.59
CA GLU A 511 -9.69 -1.19 -28.99
C GLU A 511 -8.42 -0.61 -28.36
N TYR A 512 -7.61 0.09 -29.15
CA TYR A 512 -6.31 0.63 -28.77
C TYR A 512 -6.20 2.11 -29.10
N GLU A 513 -5.70 2.90 -28.15
CA GLU A 513 -5.31 4.29 -28.36
C GLU A 513 -3.85 4.35 -28.85
N ILE A 514 -3.65 4.55 -30.15
CA ILE A 514 -2.34 4.49 -30.80
C ILE A 514 -1.94 5.86 -31.32
N TYR A 515 -0.78 6.36 -30.86
CA TYR A 515 -0.14 7.53 -31.48
C TYR A 515 0.77 7.11 -32.63
N PHE A 516 0.38 7.45 -33.87
CA PHE A 516 1.18 7.30 -35.08
C PHE A 516 2.10 8.50 -35.25
N PRO A 517 3.44 8.33 -35.22
CA PRO A 517 4.33 9.47 -35.27
C PRO A 517 4.43 10.09 -36.67
N TYR A 518 4.22 9.35 -37.75
CA TYR A 518 4.40 9.84 -39.11
C TYR A 518 3.12 9.65 -39.90
N THR A 519 2.74 10.64 -40.70
CA THR A 519 1.80 10.40 -41.81
C THR A 519 2.52 9.54 -42.86
N GLY A 520 1.97 8.37 -43.17
CA GLY A 520 2.55 7.46 -44.17
C GLY A 520 2.12 6.01 -44.01
N THR A 521 2.71 5.14 -44.81
CA THR A 521 2.46 3.69 -44.78
C THR A 521 3.32 3.01 -43.71
N TYR A 522 2.67 2.17 -42.90
CA TYR A 522 3.27 1.31 -41.89
C TYR A 522 3.12 -0.16 -42.29
N ASN A 523 4.16 -0.95 -42.04
CA ASN A 523 4.07 -2.41 -41.95
C ASN A 523 3.48 -2.75 -40.58
N ILE A 524 2.42 -3.53 -40.56
CA ILE A 524 1.72 -4.00 -39.37
C ILE A 524 2.03 -5.47 -39.22
N LEU A 525 2.62 -5.84 -38.09
CA LEU A 525 3.14 -7.18 -37.82
C LEU A 525 2.40 -7.77 -36.62
N TYR A 526 1.54 -8.75 -36.88
CA TYR A 526 0.76 -9.44 -35.86
C TYR A 526 1.52 -10.68 -35.40
N ARG A 527 1.87 -10.76 -34.11
CA ARG A 527 2.49 -11.95 -33.52
C ARG A 527 1.41 -12.87 -32.96
N ILE A 528 1.14 -13.96 -33.68
CA ILE A 528 -0.04 -14.81 -33.47
C ILE A 528 0.35 -16.27 -33.31
N ALA A 529 -0.42 -17.02 -32.52
CA ALA A 529 -0.36 -18.48 -32.45
C ALA A 529 -1.76 -19.07 -32.70
N CYS A 530 -1.85 -20.15 -33.47
CA CYS A 530 -3.12 -20.77 -33.82
C CYS A 530 -2.94 -22.29 -33.89
N PHE A 531 -3.70 -23.07 -33.13
CA PHE A 531 -3.44 -24.50 -33.05
C PHE A 531 -3.81 -25.26 -34.33
N ASN A 532 -5.07 -25.19 -34.74
CA ASN A 532 -5.61 -26.01 -35.84
C ASN A 532 -6.75 -25.35 -36.63
N ASN A 533 -7.18 -24.15 -36.26
CA ASN A 533 -8.26 -23.42 -36.95
C ASN A 533 -7.67 -22.44 -37.98
N VAL A 534 -8.52 -21.91 -38.85
CA VAL A 534 -8.20 -20.70 -39.62
C VAL A 534 -8.86 -19.54 -38.88
N GLY A 535 -8.08 -18.53 -38.53
CA GLY A 535 -8.57 -17.32 -37.91
C GLY A 535 -8.57 -16.15 -38.89
N SER A 536 -9.29 -15.07 -38.58
CA SER A 536 -9.24 -13.85 -39.36
C SER A 536 -9.61 -12.64 -38.51
N LEU A 537 -8.91 -11.53 -38.75
CA LEU A 537 -9.14 -10.25 -38.09
C LEU A 537 -8.94 -9.09 -39.05
N TYR A 538 -9.48 -7.93 -38.70
CA TYR A 538 -9.22 -6.67 -39.37
C TYR A 538 -9.05 -5.51 -38.40
N LEU A 539 -8.22 -4.55 -38.76
CA LEU A 539 -8.09 -3.27 -38.06
C LEU A 539 -8.98 -2.22 -38.72
N SER A 540 -9.67 -1.44 -37.90
CA SER A 540 -10.53 -0.36 -38.35
C SER A 540 -10.48 0.84 -37.41
N GLU A 541 -10.87 1.99 -37.92
CA GLU A 541 -11.26 3.17 -37.13
C GLU A 541 -12.51 3.76 -37.76
N ASN A 542 -13.56 3.91 -36.96
CA ASN A 542 -14.90 4.20 -37.47
C ASN A 542 -15.29 3.18 -38.56
N GLU A 543 -15.67 3.64 -39.75
CA GLU A 543 -16.05 2.80 -40.90
C GLU A 543 -14.86 2.47 -41.82
N THR A 544 -13.65 2.93 -41.51
CA THR A 544 -12.48 2.71 -42.36
C THR A 544 -11.72 1.46 -41.92
N VAL A 545 -11.59 0.48 -42.81
CA VAL A 545 -10.74 -0.71 -42.62
C VAL A 545 -9.33 -0.42 -43.12
N PHE A 546 -8.34 -0.64 -42.26
CA PHE A 546 -6.92 -0.39 -42.55
C PHE A 546 -6.15 -1.63 -42.94
N SER A 547 -6.49 -2.77 -42.35
CA SER A 547 -5.76 -4.03 -42.53
C SER A 547 -6.70 -5.20 -42.33
N HIS A 548 -6.52 -6.25 -43.12
CA HIS A 548 -7.27 -7.51 -42.99
C HIS A 548 -6.32 -8.67 -43.23
N ILE A 549 -6.28 -9.61 -42.29
CA ILE A 549 -5.42 -10.80 -42.38
C ILE A 549 -6.22 -12.08 -42.12
N THR A 550 -5.76 -13.15 -42.76
CA THR A 550 -6.13 -14.53 -42.43
C THR A 550 -4.95 -15.22 -41.74
N ILE A 551 -5.27 -16.09 -40.80
CA ILE A 551 -4.33 -16.73 -39.88
C ILE A 551 -4.39 -18.23 -40.12
N ALA A 552 -3.28 -18.79 -40.61
CA ALA A 552 -3.14 -20.23 -40.78
C ALA A 552 -2.74 -20.91 -39.46
N PRO A 553 -3.00 -22.22 -39.30
CA PRO A 553 -2.51 -22.99 -38.15
C PRO A 553 -0.99 -22.94 -38.01
N THR A 554 -0.51 -22.57 -36.82
CA THR A 554 0.90 -22.56 -36.41
C THR A 554 1.30 -23.80 -35.60
N SER A 555 0.42 -24.81 -35.54
CA SER A 555 0.61 -26.10 -34.84
C SER A 555 0.62 -26.05 -33.32
N GLY A 556 0.21 -24.94 -32.68
CA GLY A 556 0.07 -24.86 -31.22
C GLY A 556 -0.49 -23.53 -30.73
N TRP A 557 -1.14 -23.53 -29.55
CA TRP A 557 -1.65 -22.31 -28.89
C TRP A 557 -0.54 -21.35 -28.43
N GLN A 558 0.69 -21.84 -28.38
CA GLN A 558 1.88 -21.11 -27.96
C GLN A 558 3.03 -21.30 -28.98
N SER A 559 2.67 -21.68 -30.21
CA SER A 559 3.59 -21.75 -31.36
C SER A 559 3.41 -20.49 -32.19
N TRP A 560 4.38 -19.58 -32.13
CA TRP A 560 4.18 -18.20 -32.56
C TRP A 560 4.77 -17.89 -33.93
N GLU A 561 3.95 -17.33 -34.82
CA GLU A 561 4.34 -16.80 -36.13
C GLU A 561 4.03 -15.30 -36.22
N THR A 562 4.67 -14.62 -37.17
CA THR A 562 4.42 -13.20 -37.43
C THR A 562 3.81 -13.04 -38.82
N ILE A 563 2.59 -12.53 -38.87
CA ILE A 563 1.87 -12.24 -40.10
C ILE A 563 1.92 -10.74 -40.33
N SER A 564 2.16 -10.32 -41.58
CA SER A 564 2.31 -8.90 -41.92
C SER A 564 1.22 -8.42 -42.87
N ASP A 565 0.76 -7.21 -42.67
CA ASP A 565 0.00 -6.42 -43.64
C ASP A 565 0.56 -4.98 -43.64
N SER A 566 0.02 -4.08 -44.44
CA SER A 566 0.41 -2.67 -44.38
C SER A 566 -0.82 -1.77 -44.41
N ALA A 567 -0.68 -0.55 -43.91
CA ALA A 567 -1.76 0.44 -44.00
C ALA A 567 -1.19 1.86 -43.93
N PHE A 568 -1.95 2.82 -44.44
CA PHE A 568 -1.62 4.24 -44.35
C PHE A 568 -2.31 4.88 -43.15
N PHE A 569 -1.56 5.57 -42.30
CA PHE A 569 -2.06 6.31 -41.15
C PHE A 569 -1.63 7.77 -41.22
N THR A 570 -2.43 8.66 -40.62
CA THR A 570 -2.05 10.06 -40.41
C THR A 570 -1.27 10.22 -39.11
N GLU A 571 -0.37 11.20 -39.03
CA GLU A 571 0.27 11.55 -37.76
C GLU A 571 -0.77 12.03 -36.76
N GLY A 572 -0.84 11.40 -35.59
CA GLY A 572 -1.85 11.71 -34.60
C GLY A 572 -2.19 10.53 -33.69
N PHE A 573 -3.11 10.78 -32.75
CA PHE A 573 -3.78 9.72 -32.01
C PHE A 573 -4.90 9.13 -32.86
N HIS A 574 -4.99 7.82 -32.86
CA HIS A 574 -6.01 7.03 -33.53
C HIS A 574 -6.59 6.02 -32.54
N THR A 575 -7.90 5.82 -32.58
CA THR A 575 -8.61 4.78 -31.82
C THR A 575 -8.80 3.58 -32.76
N ILE A 576 -7.83 2.68 -32.75
CA ILE A 576 -7.81 1.52 -33.64
C ILE A 576 -8.54 0.35 -32.98
N LYS A 577 -9.55 -0.18 -33.67
CA LYS A 577 -10.28 -1.37 -33.28
C LYS A 577 -9.81 -2.58 -34.08
N LEU A 578 -9.33 -3.60 -33.38
CA LEU A 578 -9.11 -4.94 -33.91
C LEU A 578 -10.40 -5.73 -33.74
N ASN A 579 -11.02 -6.10 -34.85
CA ASN A 579 -12.23 -6.90 -34.88
C ASN A 579 -11.90 -8.32 -35.33
N VAL A 580 -12.51 -9.30 -34.68
CA VAL A 580 -12.30 -10.72 -34.97
C VAL A 580 -13.47 -11.25 -35.78
N LEU A 581 -13.19 -11.74 -36.98
CA LEU A 581 -14.19 -12.39 -37.83
C LEU A 581 -14.26 -13.88 -37.51
N GLU A 582 -13.10 -14.52 -37.49
CA GLU A 582 -12.95 -15.95 -37.17
C GLU A 582 -11.92 -16.05 -36.04
N GLY A 583 -12.38 -16.50 -34.86
CA GLY A 583 -11.54 -16.67 -33.68
C GLY A 583 -10.66 -17.93 -33.74
N GLY A 584 -10.22 -18.40 -32.56
CA GLY A 584 -9.42 -19.62 -32.46
C GLY A 584 -7.92 -19.41 -32.66
N PHE A 585 -7.42 -18.24 -32.28
CA PHE A 585 -6.00 -17.91 -32.22
C PHE A 585 -5.69 -17.11 -30.94
N ASN A 586 -4.41 -17.01 -30.63
CA ASN A 586 -3.85 -16.18 -29.58
C ASN A 586 -3.05 -15.04 -30.22
N LEU A 587 -3.12 -13.84 -29.66
CA LEU A 587 -2.37 -12.65 -30.10
C LEU A 587 -1.44 -12.19 -28.99
N ASN A 588 -0.15 -12.07 -29.29
CA ASN A 588 0.85 -11.59 -28.33
C ASN A 588 0.99 -10.07 -28.42
N TYR A 589 1.31 -9.56 -29.61
CA TYR A 589 1.49 -8.12 -29.85
C TYR A 589 1.32 -7.76 -31.31
N ILE A 590 1.22 -6.45 -31.55
CA ILE A 590 1.19 -5.82 -32.88
C ILE A 590 2.35 -4.83 -32.98
N ASP A 591 3.29 -5.08 -33.90
CA ASP A 591 4.37 -4.14 -34.21
C ASP A 591 4.00 -3.29 -35.43
N PHE A 592 4.27 -1.98 -35.34
CA PHE A 592 4.11 -1.02 -36.43
C PHE A 592 5.47 -0.49 -36.84
N HIS A 593 5.85 -0.71 -38.10
CA HIS A 593 7.10 -0.21 -38.68
C HIS A 593 6.79 0.77 -39.81
N PHE A 594 7.12 2.04 -39.64
CA PHE A 594 7.02 3.05 -40.68
C PHE A 594 7.87 2.65 -41.89
N ILE A 595 7.26 2.62 -43.08
CA ILE A 595 7.92 2.27 -44.34
C ILE A 595 8.26 3.53 -45.13
N SER A 596 7.25 4.35 -45.42
CA SER A 596 7.40 5.52 -46.32
C SER A 596 6.29 6.55 -46.11
N LYS A 597 6.52 7.78 -46.59
CA LYS A 597 5.52 8.86 -46.56
C LYS A 597 4.46 8.73 -47.67
N GLU A 598 4.72 7.90 -48.67
CA GLU A 598 3.82 7.70 -49.81
C GLU A 598 2.67 6.78 -49.39
N ASN A 599 1.48 7.00 -49.95
CA ASN A 599 0.40 6.02 -49.82
C ASN A 599 0.59 4.92 -50.88
N ASN A 600 1.52 4.01 -50.59
CA ASN A 600 1.85 2.89 -51.46
C ASN A 600 0.90 1.69 -51.29
N HIS A 601 -0.23 1.89 -50.59
CA HIS A 601 -1.18 0.83 -50.32
C HIS A 601 -2.12 0.61 -51.52
N THR A 602 -1.90 -0.47 -52.26
CA THR A 602 -2.94 -1.00 -53.15
C THR A 602 -4.00 -1.69 -52.29
N ASN A 603 -5.08 -0.97 -51.95
CA ASN A 603 -6.27 -1.46 -51.24
C ASN A 603 -7.01 -2.63 -51.95
N LYS A 604 -6.39 -3.37 -52.86
CA LYS A 604 -7.10 -4.37 -53.66
C LYS A 604 -7.67 -5.48 -52.77
N HIS A 605 -6.87 -6.04 -51.85
CA HIS A 605 -7.36 -7.08 -50.92
C HIS A 605 -8.40 -6.54 -49.94
N ILE A 606 -8.23 -5.32 -49.42
CA ILE A 606 -9.24 -4.67 -48.57
C ILE A 606 -10.53 -4.41 -49.36
N SER A 607 -10.44 -3.95 -50.62
CA SER A 607 -11.60 -3.70 -51.46
C SER A 607 -12.35 -4.98 -51.84
N ASP A 608 -11.64 -6.10 -51.94
CA ASP A 608 -12.23 -7.41 -52.19
C ASP A 608 -12.89 -7.93 -50.89
N PHE A 609 -12.22 -7.79 -49.74
CA PHE A 609 -12.79 -8.06 -48.42
C PHE A 609 -14.08 -7.26 -48.14
N LEU A 610 -14.07 -5.94 -48.39
CA LEU A 610 -15.24 -5.07 -48.20
C LEU A 610 -16.45 -5.49 -49.06
N LYS A 611 -16.22 -6.11 -50.24
CA LYS A 611 -17.30 -6.68 -51.06
C LYS A 611 -17.86 -7.98 -50.49
N GLU A 612 -17.04 -8.77 -49.80
CA GLU A 612 -17.43 -10.05 -49.21
C GLU A 612 -18.30 -9.87 -47.95
N ILE A 613 -18.08 -8.79 -47.19
CA ILE A 613 -18.76 -8.57 -45.89
C ILE A 613 -20.04 -7.73 -45.96
N GLN A 614 -20.49 -7.27 -47.15
CA GLN A 614 -21.66 -6.41 -47.35
C GLN A 614 -21.88 -5.40 -46.20
N ILE A 615 -20.94 -4.46 -46.04
CA ILE A 615 -21.19 -3.28 -45.19
C ILE A 615 -21.98 -2.29 -46.06
N ASP A 616 -23.27 -2.14 -45.78
CA ASP A 616 -24.11 -1.01 -46.20
C ASP A 616 -23.75 0.25 -45.40
#